data_AF-A0A3M1ALS5-F1
#
_entry.id   AF-A0A3M1ALS5-F1
#
_cell.length_a   1.000
_cell.length_b   1.000
_cell.length_c   1.000
_cell.angle_alpha   90.00
_cell.angle_beta   90.00
_cell.angle_gamma   90.00
#
_symmetry.space_group_name_H-M   'P 1'
#
loop_
_entity.id
_entity.type
_entity.pdbx_description
1 polymer ?
#
loop_
_entity_poly.entity_id
_entity_poly.type
_entity_poly.pdbx_seq_one_letter_code
_entity_poly.pdbx_strand_id
1 'polypeptide(L)'
;MLSIILEVIMKRLKLAVLFVLYLFLFLPGQNGYPQVRGRALYDLMTREPLTRPEGTFRIRWLPNGQGYYLTERDSVTHKRQFYRVVPETQKKVPLFSPEQEQALREEYKKLTGKSKKSLPFLSFNFVMNGQAITFNAKGRHFLFHLKDRTLRELKRPEVKPQPGSKDLMRYMPGSQLWNGTYSPDYKYFAYVKDYDLYVVDTRTGEEKRLTTGGNENLLHGRPDWVYPEEFSQLTAYWWSPDSRKLAYYEFDESQVHQYPLVHDLKPEAELELQHYPNPGDPNPTVNLYIGDVQSGNIVQVETHSSSDNYIVKPQWRRDS
;
A
#
# COMPACT_ATOMS: atom_id res chain seq x y z
N MET A 1 51.38 -2.66 79.68
CA MET A 1 50.00 -2.71 79.12
C MET A 1 49.87 -1.93 77.80
N LEU A 2 50.37 -0.69 77.69
CA LEU A 2 50.30 0.08 76.44
C LEU A 2 51.07 -0.50 75.23
N SER A 3 52.22 -1.16 75.44
CA SER A 3 53.04 -1.69 74.34
C SER A 3 52.34 -2.80 73.53
N ILE A 4 51.59 -3.67 74.21
CA ILE A 4 50.90 -4.82 73.58
C ILE A 4 49.69 -4.35 72.75
N ILE A 5 49.00 -3.28 73.19
CA ILE A 5 47.85 -2.73 72.47
C ILE A 5 48.31 -2.08 71.15
N LEU A 6 49.43 -1.36 71.16
CA LEU A 6 49.97 -0.69 69.97
C LEU A 6 50.42 -1.70 68.90
N GLU A 7 51.01 -2.82 69.32
CA GLU A 7 51.49 -3.86 68.40
C GLU A 7 50.33 -4.62 67.72
N VAL A 8 49.25 -4.88 68.47
CA VAL A 8 48.02 -5.51 67.91
C VAL A 8 47.32 -4.57 66.94
N ILE A 9 47.25 -3.27 67.23
CA ILE A 9 46.68 -2.26 66.33
C ILE A 9 47.50 -2.15 65.04
N MET A 10 48.83 -2.09 65.13
CA MET A 10 49.68 -2.03 63.94
C MET A 10 49.64 -3.30 63.08
N LYS A 11 49.55 -4.49 63.70
CA LYS A 11 49.35 -5.75 62.95
C LYS A 11 48.01 -5.77 62.22
N ARG A 12 46.93 -5.32 62.87
CA ARG A 12 45.60 -5.23 62.23
C ARG A 12 45.57 -4.19 61.12
N LEU A 13 46.26 -3.06 61.28
CA LEU A 13 46.36 -2.03 60.26
C LEU A 13 47.17 -2.51 59.04
N LYS A 14 48.30 -3.20 59.25
CA LYS A 14 49.08 -3.80 58.15
C LYS A 14 48.31 -4.90 57.42
N LEU A 15 47.54 -5.73 58.14
CA LEU A 15 46.69 -6.76 57.52
C LEU A 15 45.56 -6.14 56.70
N ALA A 16 44.91 -5.08 57.21
CA ALA A 16 43.86 -4.37 56.50
C ALA A 16 44.40 -3.65 55.24
N VAL A 17 45.57 -3.02 55.33
CA VAL A 17 46.22 -2.38 54.17
C VAL A 17 46.64 -3.41 53.13
N LEU A 18 47.19 -4.56 53.53
CA LEU A 18 47.50 -5.65 52.59
C LEU A 18 46.25 -6.22 51.93
N PHE A 19 45.15 -6.37 52.67
CA PHE A 19 43.90 -6.91 52.15
C PHE A 19 43.23 -5.96 51.14
N VAL A 20 43.29 -4.64 51.39
CA VAL A 20 42.78 -3.61 50.46
C VAL A 20 43.64 -3.52 49.19
N LEU A 21 44.97 -3.61 49.32
CA LEU A 21 45.88 -3.65 48.16
C LEU A 21 45.68 -4.93 47.32
N TYR A 22 45.41 -6.07 47.96
CA TYR A 22 45.12 -7.33 47.25
C TYR A 22 43.77 -7.27 46.51
N LEU A 23 42.76 -6.61 47.08
CA LEU A 23 41.45 -6.39 46.46
C LEU A 23 41.52 -5.49 45.21
N PHE A 24 42.47 -4.56 45.13
CA PHE A 24 42.66 -3.71 43.94
C PHE A 24 43.52 -4.36 42.85
N LEU A 25 44.41 -5.29 43.19
CA LEU A 25 45.29 -5.97 42.22
C LEU A 25 44.62 -7.15 41.50
N PHE A 26 43.50 -7.67 42.03
CA PHE A 26 42.83 -8.88 41.51
C PHE A 26 41.35 -8.69 41.16
N LEU A 27 40.89 -7.46 40.92
CA LEU A 27 39.66 -7.29 40.14
C LEU A 27 40.02 -7.54 38.68
N PRO A 28 39.55 -8.63 38.04
CA PRO A 28 39.66 -8.74 36.59
C PRO A 28 39.00 -7.49 36.04
N GLY A 29 39.76 -6.65 35.33
CA GLY A 29 39.21 -5.49 34.65
C GLY A 29 37.99 -5.98 33.88
N GLN A 30 36.83 -5.39 34.14
CA GLN A 30 35.66 -5.62 33.31
C GLN A 30 36.01 -5.09 31.92
N ASN A 31 36.67 -5.91 31.12
CA ASN A 31 36.76 -5.73 29.70
C ASN A 31 35.32 -5.86 29.20
N GLY A 32 34.60 -4.74 29.19
CA GLY A 32 33.30 -4.67 28.54
C GLY A 32 33.46 -5.25 27.14
N TYR A 33 32.54 -6.13 26.75
CA TYR A 33 32.56 -6.70 25.41
C TYR A 33 32.75 -5.56 24.39
N PRO A 34 33.70 -5.67 23.45
CA PRO A 34 33.95 -4.61 22.50
C PRO A 34 32.65 -4.30 21.75
N GLN A 35 32.13 -3.09 21.94
CA GLN A 35 30.93 -2.66 21.25
C GLN A 35 31.26 -2.44 19.78
N VAL A 36 30.79 -3.34 18.92
CA VAL A 36 30.86 -3.16 17.48
C VAL A 36 29.99 -1.94 17.12
N ARG A 37 30.56 -0.96 16.42
CA ARG A 37 29.91 0.31 16.05
C ARG A 37 30.09 0.62 14.57
N GLY A 38 29.28 1.55 14.05
CA GLY A 38 29.40 2.06 12.69
C GLY A 38 29.25 0.97 11.63
N ARG A 39 30.11 0.99 10.60
CA ARG A 39 30.05 0.06 9.47
C ARG A 39 30.15 -1.41 9.90
N ALA A 40 30.97 -1.72 10.89
CA ALA A 40 31.12 -3.10 11.36
C ALA A 40 29.82 -3.63 12.00
N LEU A 41 29.05 -2.77 12.66
CA LEU A 41 27.74 -3.13 13.21
C LEU A 41 26.71 -3.28 12.09
N TYR A 42 26.71 -2.37 11.13
CA TYR A 42 25.85 -2.44 9.95
C TYR A 42 26.09 -3.74 9.15
N ASP A 43 27.35 -4.07 8.85
CA ASP A 43 27.71 -5.30 8.14
C ASP A 43 27.31 -6.55 8.95
N LEU A 44 27.43 -6.52 10.28
CA LEU A 44 27.00 -7.61 11.15
C LEU A 44 25.48 -7.80 11.14
N MET A 45 24.71 -6.70 11.22
CA MET A 45 23.23 -6.73 11.19
C MET A 45 22.66 -7.13 9.82
N THR A 46 23.46 -7.03 8.76
CA THR A 46 23.00 -7.26 7.37
C THR A 46 23.53 -8.54 6.72
N ARG A 47 24.46 -9.26 7.37
CA ARG A 47 25.15 -10.44 6.80
C ARG A 47 24.29 -11.69 6.71
N GLU A 48 23.44 -11.95 7.69
CA GLU A 48 22.61 -13.14 7.76
C GLU A 48 21.17 -12.68 7.96
N PRO A 49 20.21 -13.13 7.14
CA PRO A 49 18.81 -12.91 7.47
C PRO A 49 18.55 -13.60 8.82
N LEU A 50 18.22 -12.81 9.85
CA LEU A 50 17.96 -13.28 11.22
C LEU A 50 16.88 -14.38 11.28
N THR A 51 16.07 -14.47 10.24
CA THR A 51 15.10 -15.54 10.04
C THR A 51 15.11 -15.96 8.56
N ARG A 52 14.98 -17.27 8.29
CA ARG A 52 14.65 -17.79 6.97
C ARG A 52 13.19 -18.21 6.99
N PRO A 53 12.28 -17.45 6.38
CA PRO A 53 10.90 -17.83 6.38
C PRO A 53 10.74 -19.02 5.41
N GLU A 54 10.19 -20.13 5.89
CA GLU A 54 9.84 -21.30 5.07
C GLU A 54 8.35 -21.26 4.69
N GLY A 55 8.00 -21.74 3.50
CA GLY A 55 6.62 -21.78 3.00
C GLY A 55 6.23 -20.63 2.07
N THR A 56 4.93 -20.49 1.80
CA THR A 56 4.36 -19.45 0.95
C THR A 56 3.58 -18.45 1.79
N PHE A 57 4.02 -17.19 1.83
CA PHE A 57 3.43 -16.15 2.69
C PHE A 57 2.23 -15.44 2.04
N ARG A 58 1.88 -15.80 0.79
CA ARG A 58 0.80 -15.16 0.02
C ARG A 58 -0.03 -16.20 -0.71
N ILE A 59 -0.82 -16.95 0.04
CA ILE A 59 -1.87 -17.80 -0.51
C ILE A 59 -2.94 -16.90 -1.13
N ARG A 60 -3.24 -17.10 -2.41
CA ARG A 60 -4.31 -16.39 -3.10
C ARG A 60 -5.46 -17.34 -3.36
N TRP A 61 -6.53 -17.17 -2.59
CA TRP A 61 -7.75 -17.96 -2.73
C TRP A 61 -8.42 -17.69 -4.07
N LEU A 62 -9.02 -18.74 -4.62
CA LEU A 62 -9.91 -18.64 -5.77
C LEU A 62 -11.23 -17.98 -5.33
N PRO A 63 -11.91 -17.27 -6.25
CA PRO A 63 -13.14 -16.54 -5.92
C PRO A 63 -14.26 -17.39 -5.32
N ASN A 64 -14.30 -18.68 -5.62
CA ASN A 64 -15.29 -19.61 -5.09
C ASN A 64 -14.92 -20.19 -3.71
N GLY A 65 -13.75 -19.84 -3.15
CA GLY A 65 -13.26 -20.35 -1.87
C GLY A 65 -12.83 -21.82 -1.86
N GLN A 66 -12.98 -22.55 -2.97
CA GLN A 66 -12.74 -24.01 -3.03
C GLN A 66 -11.27 -24.38 -3.26
N GLY A 67 -10.36 -23.41 -3.16
CA GLY A 67 -8.93 -23.64 -3.29
C GLY A 67 -8.16 -22.36 -3.51
N TYR A 68 -6.85 -22.50 -3.68
CA TYR A 68 -5.95 -21.39 -3.94
C TYR A 68 -5.19 -21.61 -5.25
N TYR A 69 -4.56 -20.57 -5.76
CA TYR A 69 -3.67 -20.73 -6.91
C TYR A 69 -2.20 -20.52 -6.56
N LEU A 70 -1.35 -21.30 -7.21
CA LEU A 70 0.11 -21.19 -7.16
C LEU A 70 0.65 -20.79 -8.52
N THR A 71 1.79 -20.12 -8.48
CA THR A 71 2.56 -19.78 -9.67
C THR A 71 3.92 -20.43 -9.54
N GLU A 72 4.26 -21.27 -10.50
CA GLU A 72 5.53 -21.98 -10.54
C GLU A 72 6.29 -21.65 -11.81
N ARG A 73 7.60 -21.85 -11.77
CA ARG A 73 8.46 -21.73 -12.94
C ARG A 73 8.92 -23.13 -13.32
N ASP A 74 8.56 -23.57 -14.52
CA ASP A 74 9.00 -24.84 -15.07
C ASP A 74 10.53 -24.88 -15.11
N SER A 75 11.14 -25.92 -14.54
CA SER A 75 12.58 -26.01 -14.32
C SER A 75 13.40 -26.11 -15.61
N VAL A 76 12.78 -26.58 -16.70
CA VAL A 76 13.45 -26.80 -17.99
C VAL A 76 13.23 -25.61 -18.90
N THR A 77 11.96 -25.31 -19.20
CA THR A 77 11.56 -24.26 -20.14
C THR A 77 11.59 -22.87 -19.52
N HIS A 78 11.76 -22.77 -18.19
CA HIS A 78 11.72 -21.52 -17.43
C HIS A 78 10.41 -20.74 -17.58
N LYS A 79 9.36 -21.38 -18.12
CA LYS A 79 8.04 -20.79 -18.34
C LYS A 79 7.28 -20.74 -17.02
N ARG A 80 6.50 -19.68 -16.85
CA ARG A 80 5.61 -19.53 -15.71
C ARG A 80 4.33 -20.32 -15.97
N GLN A 81 3.93 -21.12 -14.99
CA GLN A 81 2.71 -21.92 -15.00
C GLN A 81 1.85 -21.56 -13.79
N PHE A 82 0.54 -21.69 -13.97
CA PHE A 82 -0.45 -21.36 -12.96
C PHE A 82 -1.26 -22.60 -12.62
N TYR A 83 -1.36 -22.92 -11.34
CA TYR A 83 -2.03 -24.11 -10.85
C TYR A 83 -3.12 -23.72 -9.87
N ARG A 84 -4.28 -24.37 -9.95
CA ARG A 84 -5.23 -24.47 -8.83
C ARG A 84 -4.79 -25.61 -7.93
N VAL A 85 -4.87 -25.38 -6.62
CA VAL A 85 -4.61 -26.38 -5.58
C VAL A 85 -5.86 -26.56 -4.73
N VAL A 86 -6.26 -27.83 -4.58
CA VAL A 86 -7.31 -28.25 -3.64
C VAL A 86 -6.66 -28.40 -2.26
N PRO A 87 -7.07 -27.64 -1.22
CA PRO A 87 -6.38 -27.62 0.07
C PRO A 87 -6.30 -28.99 0.74
N GLU A 88 -7.35 -29.79 0.65
CA GLU A 88 -7.46 -31.09 1.33
C GLU A 88 -6.51 -32.14 0.74
N THR A 89 -6.32 -32.12 -0.57
CA THR A 89 -5.54 -33.15 -1.29
C THR A 89 -4.18 -32.67 -1.74
N GLN A 90 -3.92 -31.36 -1.67
CA GLN A 90 -2.75 -30.67 -2.24
C GLN A 90 -2.55 -30.95 -3.76
N LYS A 91 -3.58 -31.49 -4.43
CA LYS A 91 -3.51 -31.82 -5.84
C LYS A 91 -3.45 -30.53 -6.67
N LYS A 92 -2.41 -30.45 -7.51
CA LYS A 92 -2.20 -29.35 -8.46
C LYS A 92 -2.86 -29.69 -9.80
N VAL A 93 -3.63 -28.75 -10.33
CA VAL A 93 -4.27 -28.83 -11.65
C VAL A 93 -4.01 -27.52 -12.38
N PRO A 94 -3.74 -27.51 -13.70
CA PRO A 94 -3.61 -26.28 -14.46
C PRO A 94 -4.78 -25.33 -14.21
N LEU A 95 -4.48 -24.06 -13.95
CA LEU A 95 -5.50 -23.06 -13.62
C LEU A 95 -6.34 -22.67 -14.84
N PHE A 96 -5.70 -22.60 -16.00
CA PHE A 96 -6.34 -22.27 -17.27
C PHE A 96 -6.40 -23.54 -18.14
N SER A 97 -7.50 -23.71 -18.87
CA SER A 97 -7.59 -24.78 -19.87
C SER A 97 -6.70 -24.48 -21.08
N PRO A 98 -6.28 -25.50 -21.85
CA PRO A 98 -5.51 -25.28 -23.08
C PRO A 98 -6.20 -24.31 -24.06
N GLU A 99 -7.54 -24.38 -24.15
CA GLU A 99 -8.35 -23.50 -25.00
C GLU A 99 -8.35 -22.05 -24.50
N GLN A 100 -8.38 -21.85 -23.18
CA GLN A 100 -8.28 -20.52 -22.58
C GLN A 100 -6.89 -19.91 -22.81
N GLU A 101 -5.83 -20.69 -22.62
CA GLU A 101 -4.47 -20.19 -22.87
C GLU A 101 -4.24 -19.86 -24.35
N GLN A 102 -4.76 -20.69 -25.26
CA GLN A 102 -4.69 -20.43 -26.69
C GLN A 102 -5.45 -19.16 -27.05
N ALA A 103 -6.69 -19.02 -26.59
CA ALA A 103 -7.50 -17.82 -26.84
C ALA A 103 -6.85 -16.55 -26.30
N LEU A 104 -6.28 -16.60 -25.08
CA LEU A 104 -5.52 -15.49 -24.49
C LEU A 104 -4.38 -15.03 -25.40
N ARG A 105 -3.61 -15.97 -25.96
CA ARG A 105 -2.47 -15.64 -26.83
C ARG A 105 -2.92 -15.06 -28.17
N GLU A 106 -3.95 -15.63 -28.79
CA GLU A 106 -4.45 -15.17 -30.08
C GLU A 106 -5.13 -13.79 -29.97
N GLU A 107 -6.00 -13.60 -28.99
CA GLU A 107 -6.64 -12.30 -28.77
C GLU A 107 -5.62 -11.22 -28.36
N TYR A 108 -4.61 -11.57 -27.55
CA TYR A 108 -3.51 -10.66 -27.25
C TYR A 108 -2.71 -10.28 -28.50
N LYS A 109 -2.41 -11.26 -29.37
CA LYS A 109 -1.74 -11.01 -30.64
C LYS A 109 -2.59 -10.10 -31.54
N LYS A 110 -3.90 -10.31 -31.60
CA LYS A 110 -4.85 -9.47 -32.35
C LYS A 110 -4.86 -8.03 -31.86
N LEU A 111 -4.89 -7.80 -30.55
CA LEU A 111 -4.94 -6.45 -29.95
C LEU A 111 -3.59 -5.71 -29.92
N THR A 112 -2.47 -6.44 -29.95
CA THR A 112 -1.14 -5.84 -29.76
C THR A 112 -0.18 -6.01 -30.93
N GLY A 113 -0.52 -6.87 -31.90
CA GLY A 113 0.37 -7.30 -32.98
C GLY A 113 1.55 -8.18 -32.49
N LYS A 114 1.62 -8.52 -31.19
CA LYS A 114 2.74 -9.26 -30.61
C LYS A 114 2.36 -10.71 -30.31
N SER A 115 3.04 -11.64 -30.96
CA SER A 115 2.92 -13.07 -30.64
C SER A 115 3.72 -13.42 -29.38
N LYS A 116 3.17 -14.32 -28.56
CA LYS A 116 3.82 -14.83 -27.35
C LYS A 116 3.73 -16.36 -27.34
N LYS A 117 4.82 -17.02 -26.97
CA LYS A 117 4.86 -18.49 -26.76
C LYS A 117 4.26 -18.93 -25.42
N SER A 118 4.06 -17.99 -24.49
CA SER A 118 3.49 -18.19 -23.15
C SER A 118 2.37 -17.17 -22.91
N LEU A 119 1.65 -17.29 -21.79
CA LEU A 119 0.71 -16.27 -21.36
C LEU A 119 1.41 -14.88 -21.29
N PRO A 120 0.70 -13.79 -21.65
CA PRO A 120 1.31 -12.46 -21.78
C PRO A 120 1.52 -11.71 -20.45
N PHE A 121 1.35 -12.38 -19.30
CA PHE A 121 1.41 -11.79 -17.97
C PHE A 121 2.18 -12.67 -16.98
N LEU A 122 2.75 -12.03 -15.94
CA LEU A 122 3.39 -12.72 -14.81
C LEU A 122 2.46 -12.85 -13.60
N SER A 123 1.50 -11.95 -13.50
CA SER A 123 0.48 -11.87 -12.47
C SER A 123 -0.84 -11.42 -13.08
N PHE A 124 -1.92 -11.78 -12.43
CA PHE A 124 -3.29 -11.40 -12.79
C PHE A 124 -4.12 -11.34 -11.51
N ASN A 125 -5.33 -10.80 -11.60
CA ASN A 125 -6.32 -10.82 -10.54
C ASN A 125 -7.63 -11.40 -11.10
N PHE A 126 -8.29 -12.26 -10.34
CA PHE A 126 -9.68 -12.62 -10.64
C PHE A 126 -10.59 -11.44 -10.34
N VAL A 127 -11.55 -11.21 -11.23
CA VAL A 127 -12.50 -10.11 -11.14
C VAL A 127 -13.90 -10.61 -11.54
N MET A 128 -14.93 -9.80 -11.31
CA MET A 128 -16.32 -10.15 -11.65
C MET A 128 -16.71 -11.53 -11.06
N ASN A 129 -16.41 -11.75 -9.77
CA ASN A 129 -16.64 -13.01 -9.06
C ASN A 129 -16.04 -14.24 -9.75
N GLY A 130 -14.87 -14.08 -10.37
CA GLY A 130 -14.15 -15.17 -11.03
C GLY A 130 -14.60 -15.48 -12.45
N GLN A 131 -15.46 -14.66 -13.04
CA GLN A 131 -15.85 -14.79 -14.46
C GLN A 131 -14.77 -14.26 -15.41
N ALA A 132 -13.91 -13.36 -14.92
CA ALA A 132 -12.85 -12.75 -15.71
C ALA A 132 -11.55 -12.60 -14.92
N ILE A 133 -10.46 -12.31 -15.63
CA ILE A 133 -9.19 -11.90 -15.04
C ILE A 133 -8.75 -10.55 -15.60
N THR A 134 -8.06 -9.77 -14.77
CA THR A 134 -7.31 -8.60 -15.23
C THR A 134 -5.82 -8.84 -15.13
N PHE A 135 -5.05 -8.30 -16.07
CA PHE A 135 -3.60 -8.34 -16.03
C PHE A 135 -2.97 -7.12 -16.70
N ASN A 136 -1.74 -6.81 -16.33
CA ASN A 136 -0.92 -5.83 -17.03
C ASN A 136 0.08 -6.54 -17.94
N ALA A 137 0.24 -6.02 -19.15
CA ALA A 137 1.30 -6.42 -20.06
C ALA A 137 1.86 -5.18 -20.77
N LYS A 138 3.17 -4.91 -20.56
CA LYS A 138 3.88 -3.78 -21.19
C LYS A 138 3.20 -2.43 -20.95
N GLY A 139 2.74 -2.18 -19.73
CA GLY A 139 2.09 -0.92 -19.35
C GLY A 139 0.61 -0.83 -19.74
N ARG A 140 0.09 -1.79 -20.51
CA ARG A 140 -1.32 -1.85 -20.93
C ARG A 140 -2.11 -2.79 -20.02
N HIS A 141 -3.38 -2.44 -19.79
CA HIS A 141 -4.28 -3.19 -18.93
C HIS A 141 -5.27 -3.98 -19.77
N PHE A 142 -5.51 -5.22 -19.40
CA PHE A 142 -6.40 -6.10 -20.13
C PHE A 142 -7.40 -6.77 -19.19
N LEU A 143 -8.61 -7.02 -19.72
CA LEU A 143 -9.67 -7.80 -19.13
C LEU A 143 -9.96 -9.00 -20.03
N PHE A 144 -9.85 -10.21 -19.49
CA PHE A 144 -10.15 -11.44 -20.22
C PHE A 144 -11.33 -12.16 -19.57
N HIS A 145 -12.41 -12.37 -20.33
CA HIS A 145 -13.54 -13.17 -19.88
C HIS A 145 -13.25 -14.65 -20.09
N LEU A 146 -13.29 -15.44 -19.00
CA LEU A 146 -12.80 -16.83 -19.00
C LEU A 146 -13.71 -17.79 -19.77
N LYS A 147 -15.02 -17.54 -19.75
CA LYS A 147 -16.03 -18.37 -20.44
C LYS A 147 -16.10 -18.02 -21.93
N ASP A 148 -16.25 -16.73 -22.22
CA ASP A 148 -16.44 -16.24 -23.59
C ASP A 148 -15.11 -16.20 -24.37
N ARG A 149 -13.98 -16.29 -23.65
CA ARG A 149 -12.62 -16.30 -24.20
C ARG A 149 -12.29 -15.03 -24.99
N THR A 150 -12.89 -13.91 -24.61
CA THR A 150 -12.69 -12.59 -25.22
C THR A 150 -11.72 -11.75 -24.40
N LEU A 151 -10.80 -11.06 -25.08
CA LEU A 151 -9.89 -10.10 -24.46
C LEU A 151 -10.29 -8.67 -24.84
N ARG A 152 -10.23 -7.76 -23.87
CA ARG A 152 -10.40 -6.33 -24.10
C ARG A 152 -9.26 -5.56 -23.45
N GLU A 153 -8.75 -4.56 -24.15
CA GLU A 153 -7.88 -3.56 -23.52
C GLU A 153 -8.72 -2.57 -22.72
N LEU A 154 -8.28 -2.29 -21.49
CA LEU A 154 -8.85 -1.28 -20.62
C LEU A 154 -8.05 0.01 -20.80
N LYS A 155 -8.56 0.91 -21.64
CA LYS A 155 -7.95 2.23 -21.84
C LYS A 155 -8.09 3.04 -20.55
N ARG A 156 -6.98 3.63 -20.11
CA ARG A 156 -6.94 4.58 -19.01
C ARG A 156 -5.69 5.45 -19.12
N PRO A 157 -5.70 6.67 -18.56
CA PRO A 157 -4.50 7.47 -18.45
C PRO A 157 -3.52 6.84 -17.45
N GLU A 158 -2.26 7.26 -17.55
CA GLU A 158 -1.30 7.07 -16.48
C GLU A 158 -1.68 7.98 -15.31
N VAL A 159 -1.81 7.42 -14.12
CA VAL A 159 -2.07 8.18 -12.90
C VAL A 159 -0.75 8.76 -12.42
N LYS A 160 -0.60 10.08 -12.53
CA LYS A 160 0.61 10.79 -12.12
C LYS A 160 0.60 11.02 -10.60
N PRO A 161 1.77 11.20 -9.97
CA PRO A 161 1.84 11.74 -8.61
C PRO A 161 1.10 13.06 -8.55
N GLN A 162 0.25 13.25 -7.53
CA GLN A 162 -0.56 14.45 -7.36
C GLN A 162 0.23 15.53 -6.59
N PRO A 163 -0.09 16.83 -6.75
CA PRO A 163 0.50 17.88 -5.94
C PRO A 163 0.36 17.60 -4.43
N GLY A 164 1.38 17.96 -3.64
CA GLY A 164 1.37 17.77 -2.17
C GLY A 164 1.17 16.32 -1.72
N SER A 165 1.43 15.32 -2.59
CA SER A 165 1.23 13.91 -2.23
C SER A 165 2.54 13.18 -1.94
N LYS A 166 3.70 13.75 -2.23
CA LYS A 166 5.00 13.05 -2.21
C LYS A 166 5.26 12.33 -0.87
N ASP A 167 4.95 12.96 0.26
CA ASP A 167 5.22 12.42 1.59
C ASP A 167 4.02 11.70 2.23
N LEU A 168 2.77 12.16 1.98
CA LEU A 168 1.55 11.36 2.21
C LEU A 168 1.69 9.94 1.64
N MET A 169 2.42 9.83 0.53
CA MET A 169 2.37 8.66 -0.33
C MET A 169 3.52 7.68 -0.17
N ARG A 170 4.53 7.98 0.68
CA ARG A 170 5.75 7.17 0.84
C ARG A 170 5.45 5.72 1.29
N TYR A 171 4.30 5.49 1.92
CA TYR A 171 3.89 4.19 2.46
C TYR A 171 2.53 3.68 1.95
N MET A 172 1.96 4.28 0.88
CA MET A 172 0.60 3.97 0.42
C MET A 172 0.50 3.45 -1.02
N PRO A 173 1.24 2.39 -1.42
CA PRO A 173 1.22 1.88 -2.80
C PRO A 173 -0.14 1.35 -3.26
N GLY A 174 -1.07 1.10 -2.32
CA GLY A 174 -2.45 0.70 -2.59
C GLY A 174 -3.44 1.88 -2.73
N SER A 175 -3.00 3.12 -2.53
CA SER A 175 -3.88 4.29 -2.57
C SER A 175 -4.51 4.48 -3.94
N GLN A 176 -5.77 4.93 -3.95
CA GLN A 176 -6.47 5.31 -5.17
C GLN A 176 -5.81 6.51 -5.85
N LEU A 177 -5.09 7.34 -5.10
CA LEU A 177 -4.32 8.46 -5.64
C LEU A 177 -3.16 8.03 -6.56
N TRP A 178 -2.60 6.83 -6.37
CA TRP A 178 -1.56 6.26 -7.25
C TRP A 178 -2.12 5.42 -8.38
N ASN A 179 -3.26 4.78 -8.14
CA ASN A 179 -3.70 3.65 -8.96
C ASN A 179 -4.98 3.91 -9.73
N GLY A 180 -5.79 4.87 -9.27
CA GLY A 180 -7.21 4.96 -9.60
C GLY A 180 -7.98 3.68 -9.26
N THR A 181 -9.24 3.60 -9.67
CA THR A 181 -10.07 2.39 -9.53
C THR A 181 -10.96 2.16 -10.73
N TYR A 182 -11.10 0.90 -11.13
CA TYR A 182 -12.09 0.49 -12.12
C TYR A 182 -13.47 0.39 -11.48
N SER A 183 -14.51 0.68 -12.27
CA SER A 183 -15.87 0.31 -11.91
C SER A 183 -16.00 -1.22 -11.79
N PRO A 184 -16.97 -1.73 -11.01
CA PRO A 184 -17.19 -3.18 -10.85
C PRO A 184 -17.31 -3.96 -12.18
N ASP A 185 -17.90 -3.33 -13.20
CA ASP A 185 -18.04 -3.90 -14.54
C ASP A 185 -16.89 -3.57 -15.51
N TYR A 186 -15.87 -2.86 -15.03
CA TYR A 186 -14.70 -2.40 -15.78
C TYR A 186 -15.01 -1.53 -17.00
N LYS A 187 -16.22 -0.98 -17.14
CA LYS A 187 -16.54 -0.03 -18.22
C LYS A 187 -15.93 1.34 -17.98
N TYR A 188 -15.75 1.71 -16.71
CA TYR A 188 -15.19 3.00 -16.34
C TYR A 188 -13.94 2.85 -15.46
N PHE A 189 -13.11 3.87 -15.48
CA PHE A 189 -11.96 4.03 -14.60
C PHE A 189 -12.00 5.42 -13.98
N ALA A 190 -11.99 5.51 -12.65
CA ALA A 190 -11.99 6.77 -11.92
C ALA A 190 -10.64 7.02 -11.27
N TYR A 191 -10.17 8.27 -11.35
CA TYR A 191 -8.91 8.69 -10.76
C TYR A 191 -8.95 10.18 -10.43
N VAL A 192 -8.08 10.58 -9.49
CA VAL A 192 -7.88 12.00 -9.16
C VAL A 192 -6.81 12.57 -10.09
N LYS A 193 -7.07 13.78 -10.58
CA LYS A 193 -6.11 14.61 -11.29
C LYS A 193 -6.14 16.00 -10.68
N ASP A 194 -4.99 16.40 -10.15
CA ASP A 194 -4.79 17.54 -9.27
C ASP A 194 -5.63 17.39 -7.99
N TYR A 195 -6.80 18.01 -7.96
CA TYR A 195 -7.71 18.04 -6.81
C TYR A 195 -9.14 17.66 -7.18
N ASP A 196 -9.35 17.16 -8.41
CA ASP A 196 -10.65 16.78 -8.93
C ASP A 196 -10.72 15.33 -9.37
N LEU A 197 -11.92 14.77 -9.30
CA LEU A 197 -12.24 13.41 -9.70
C LEU A 197 -12.60 13.37 -11.18
N TYR A 198 -11.98 12.45 -11.91
CA TYR A 198 -12.19 12.19 -13.33
C TYR A 198 -12.65 10.76 -13.54
N VAL A 199 -13.44 10.56 -14.60
CA VAL A 199 -13.92 9.24 -15.04
C VAL A 199 -13.58 9.04 -16.51
N VAL A 200 -13.09 7.85 -16.84
CA VAL A 200 -12.66 7.47 -18.18
C VAL A 200 -13.46 6.26 -18.66
N ASP A 201 -14.06 6.34 -19.84
CA ASP A 201 -14.62 5.17 -20.53
C ASP A 201 -13.46 4.29 -21.01
N THR A 202 -13.39 3.05 -20.52
CA THR A 202 -12.23 2.18 -20.77
C THR A 202 -12.22 1.55 -22.16
N ARG A 203 -13.28 1.74 -22.96
CA ARG A 203 -13.38 1.29 -24.35
C ARG A 203 -12.98 2.41 -25.31
N THR A 204 -13.49 3.61 -25.11
CA THR A 204 -13.18 4.75 -25.99
C THR A 204 -11.87 5.41 -25.57
N GLY A 205 -11.59 5.49 -24.27
CA GLY A 205 -10.52 6.29 -23.67
C GLY A 205 -10.95 7.73 -23.41
N GLU A 206 -12.23 8.05 -23.61
CA GLU A 206 -12.78 9.39 -23.37
C GLU A 206 -12.78 9.69 -21.88
N GLU A 207 -12.26 10.87 -21.53
CA GLU A 207 -12.14 11.36 -20.16
C GLU A 207 -13.19 12.45 -19.90
N LYS A 208 -13.89 12.31 -18.78
CA LYS A 208 -14.85 13.29 -18.25
C LYS A 208 -14.41 13.73 -16.86
N ARG A 209 -14.32 15.03 -16.65
CA ARG A 209 -14.15 15.63 -15.31
C ARG A 209 -15.49 15.54 -14.57
N LEU A 210 -15.52 14.87 -13.42
CA LEU A 210 -16.74 14.69 -12.63
C LEU A 210 -16.92 15.84 -11.64
N THR A 211 -15.84 16.33 -11.03
CA THR A 211 -15.88 17.44 -10.05
C THR A 211 -15.08 18.64 -10.55
N THR A 212 -15.39 19.83 -10.05
CA THR A 212 -14.68 21.06 -10.40
C THR A 212 -14.46 21.93 -9.17
N GLY A 213 -13.40 22.75 -9.19
CA GLY A 213 -13.13 23.72 -8.13
C GLY A 213 -12.17 23.20 -7.05
N GLY A 214 -11.70 21.95 -7.19
CA GLY A 214 -10.69 21.40 -6.30
C GLY A 214 -9.40 22.23 -6.34
N ASN A 215 -8.79 22.39 -5.17
CA ASN A 215 -7.53 23.10 -4.95
C ASN A 215 -6.84 22.57 -3.69
N GLU A 216 -5.72 23.17 -3.28
CA GLU A 216 -4.96 22.71 -2.11
C GLU A 216 -5.74 22.68 -0.79
N ASN A 217 -6.84 23.42 -0.68
CA ASN A 217 -7.71 23.42 0.49
C ASN A 217 -9.01 22.62 0.27
N LEU A 218 -9.35 22.25 -0.97
CA LEU A 218 -10.60 21.56 -1.30
C LEU A 218 -10.33 20.31 -2.14
N LEU A 219 -10.39 19.14 -1.51
CA LEU A 219 -9.93 17.88 -2.09
C LEU A 219 -11.13 17.01 -2.52
N HIS A 220 -11.37 16.85 -3.82
CA HIS A 220 -12.45 15.97 -4.31
C HIS A 220 -11.94 14.56 -4.62
N GLY A 221 -12.48 13.56 -3.94
CA GLY A 221 -12.10 12.16 -4.13
C GLY A 221 -10.67 11.85 -3.70
N ARG A 222 -10.06 12.73 -2.90
CA ARG A 222 -8.69 12.62 -2.41
C ARG A 222 -8.69 12.62 -0.89
N PRO A 223 -8.07 11.64 -0.21
CA PRO A 223 -7.91 11.70 1.24
C PRO A 223 -6.96 12.84 1.62
N ASP A 224 -7.24 13.46 2.76
CA ASP A 224 -6.35 14.39 3.47
C ASP A 224 -5.19 13.63 4.15
N TRP A 225 -4.44 14.30 5.03
CA TRP A 225 -3.35 13.68 5.79
C TRP A 225 -3.83 12.75 6.91
N VAL A 226 -4.90 13.13 7.63
CA VAL A 226 -5.36 12.41 8.82
C VAL A 226 -5.94 11.04 8.47
N TYR A 227 -6.71 10.94 7.37
CA TYR A 227 -7.44 9.71 7.06
C TYR A 227 -6.57 8.47 6.77
N PRO A 228 -5.48 8.60 6.00
CA PRO A 228 -4.51 7.54 5.85
C PRO A 228 -3.87 7.10 7.17
N GLU A 229 -3.41 8.07 7.97
CA GLU A 229 -2.59 7.81 9.16
C GLU A 229 -3.44 7.26 10.31
N GLU A 230 -4.53 7.94 10.65
CA GLU A 230 -5.33 7.65 11.85
C GLU A 230 -6.45 6.63 11.59
N PHE A 231 -7.00 6.58 10.38
CA PHE A 231 -8.12 5.68 10.04
C PHE A 231 -7.74 4.52 9.12
N SER A 232 -6.49 4.47 8.67
CA SER A 232 -6.02 3.51 7.64
C SER A 232 -6.86 3.55 6.37
N GLN A 233 -7.41 4.73 6.03
CA GLN A 233 -8.29 4.90 4.88
C GLN A 233 -7.54 5.55 3.72
N LEU A 234 -7.09 4.73 2.77
CA LEU A 234 -6.36 5.18 1.58
C LEU A 234 -7.28 5.56 0.39
N THR A 235 -8.57 5.71 0.67
CA THR A 235 -9.64 5.85 -0.32
C THR A 235 -10.53 7.03 0.03
N ALA A 236 -10.99 7.77 -0.98
CA ALA A 236 -11.92 8.87 -0.81
C ALA A 236 -13.03 8.89 -1.88
N TYR A 237 -13.14 7.81 -2.66
CA TYR A 237 -14.26 7.58 -3.57
C TYR A 237 -14.52 6.08 -3.80
N TRP A 238 -15.78 5.75 -4.05
CA TRP A 238 -16.27 4.37 -4.13
C TRP A 238 -17.35 4.23 -5.22
N TRP A 239 -17.13 3.30 -6.13
CA TRP A 239 -18.10 2.95 -7.17
C TRP A 239 -19.33 2.27 -6.57
N SER A 240 -20.51 2.64 -7.07
CA SER A 240 -21.74 1.89 -6.82
C SER A 240 -21.65 0.48 -7.45
N PRO A 241 -22.37 -0.52 -6.93
CA PRO A 241 -22.28 -1.90 -7.42
C PRO A 241 -22.71 -2.03 -8.88
N ASP A 242 -23.68 -1.21 -9.31
CA ASP A 242 -24.18 -1.12 -10.69
C ASP A 242 -23.25 -0.34 -11.63
N SER A 243 -22.12 0.18 -11.14
CA SER A 243 -21.12 0.96 -11.89
C SER A 243 -21.63 2.31 -12.43
N ARG A 244 -22.76 2.82 -11.96
CA ARG A 244 -23.38 4.06 -12.47
C ARG A 244 -23.00 5.32 -11.70
N LYS A 245 -22.63 5.18 -10.43
CA LYS A 245 -22.38 6.31 -9.53
C LYS A 245 -21.05 6.17 -8.80
N LEU A 246 -20.53 7.31 -8.36
CA LEU A 246 -19.40 7.42 -7.47
C LEU A 246 -19.83 8.17 -6.22
N ALA A 247 -19.73 7.51 -5.07
CA ALA A 247 -19.70 8.21 -3.79
C ALA A 247 -18.29 8.76 -3.62
N TYR A 248 -18.13 10.02 -3.20
CA TYR A 248 -16.81 10.60 -2.94
C TYR A 248 -16.85 11.60 -1.81
N TYR A 249 -15.70 11.77 -1.17
CA TYR A 249 -15.48 12.82 -0.18
C TYR A 249 -14.96 14.09 -0.82
N GLU A 250 -15.45 15.20 -0.32
CA GLU A 250 -14.82 16.51 -0.41
C GLU A 250 -14.27 16.84 0.98
N PHE A 251 -12.96 17.02 1.06
CA PHE A 251 -12.32 17.53 2.26
C PHE A 251 -12.11 19.03 2.10
N ASP A 252 -12.65 19.82 3.03
CA ASP A 252 -12.32 21.24 3.17
C ASP A 252 -11.28 21.40 4.29
N GLU A 253 -10.03 21.62 3.87
CA GLU A 253 -8.87 21.85 4.72
C GLU A 253 -8.63 23.35 5.01
N SER A 254 -9.51 24.26 4.56
CA SER A 254 -9.25 25.71 4.65
C SER A 254 -9.09 26.25 6.07
N GLN A 255 -9.62 25.54 7.07
CA GLN A 255 -9.47 25.88 8.49
C GLN A 255 -8.34 25.12 9.18
N VAL A 256 -7.71 24.15 8.50
CA VAL A 256 -6.66 23.31 9.06
C VAL A 256 -5.35 24.08 9.04
N HIS A 257 -4.61 24.03 10.15
CA HIS A 257 -3.30 24.65 10.24
C HIS A 257 -2.30 24.02 9.26
N GLN A 258 -1.50 24.84 8.59
CA GLN A 258 -0.41 24.39 7.73
C GLN A 258 0.90 24.28 8.52
N TYR A 259 1.34 23.04 8.77
CA TYR A 259 2.59 22.75 9.43
C TYR A 259 3.77 22.74 8.43
N PRO A 260 4.86 23.49 8.70
CA PRO A 260 6.01 23.55 7.82
C PRO A 260 6.92 22.32 7.98
N LEU A 261 7.17 21.62 6.87
CA LEU A 261 8.12 20.53 6.75
C LEU A 261 9.32 20.98 5.91
N VAL A 262 10.51 20.94 6.49
CA VAL A 262 11.75 21.29 5.80
C VAL A 262 12.46 20.03 5.34
N HIS A 263 12.63 19.89 4.03
CA HIS A 263 13.37 18.80 3.39
C HIS A 263 14.81 19.23 3.13
N ASP A 264 15.76 18.72 3.91
CA ASP A 264 17.17 19.11 3.90
C ASP A 264 18.12 18.05 3.29
N LEU A 265 17.56 17.05 2.61
CA LEU A 265 18.33 15.99 1.95
C LEU A 265 19.01 16.42 0.64
N LYS A 266 18.65 17.60 0.11
CA LYS A 266 19.25 18.22 -1.08
C LYS A 266 20.07 19.46 -0.67
N PRO A 267 21.03 19.90 -1.50
CA PRO A 267 21.82 21.10 -1.22
C PRO A 267 20.97 22.34 -0.96
N GLU A 268 19.90 22.55 -1.73
CA GLU A 268 18.85 23.51 -1.40
C GLU A 268 17.73 22.82 -0.60
N ALA A 269 17.40 23.38 0.56
CA ALA A 269 16.27 22.91 1.35
C ALA A 269 14.94 23.26 0.64
N GLU A 270 14.02 22.29 0.60
CA GLU A 270 12.67 22.48 0.08
C GLU A 270 11.71 22.66 1.27
N LEU A 271 10.84 23.69 1.24
CA LEU A 271 9.78 23.87 2.23
C LEU A 271 8.46 23.31 1.69
N GLU A 272 7.84 22.44 2.46
CA GLU A 272 6.49 21.93 2.23
C GLU A 272 5.56 22.43 3.34
N LEU A 273 4.36 22.84 2.98
CA LEU A 273 3.30 23.21 3.93
C LEU A 273 2.23 22.13 3.89
N GLN A 274 2.07 21.39 4.99
CA GLN A 274 1.13 20.29 5.11
C GLN A 274 -0.02 20.71 6.02
N HIS A 275 -1.26 20.61 5.57
CA HIS A 275 -2.43 20.69 6.46
C HIS A 275 -2.33 19.58 7.52
N TYR A 276 -2.18 19.98 8.78
CA TYR A 276 -1.94 19.10 9.92
C TYR A 276 -2.63 19.67 11.16
N PRO A 277 -3.77 19.09 11.61
CA PRO A 277 -4.42 19.52 12.84
C PRO A 277 -3.69 18.94 14.06
N ASN A 278 -3.19 19.81 14.95
CA ASN A 278 -2.71 19.35 16.26
C ASN A 278 -3.88 19.02 17.19
N PRO A 279 -3.64 18.34 18.34
CA PRO A 279 -4.69 18.15 19.33
C PRO A 279 -5.34 19.48 19.75
N GLY A 280 -6.64 19.61 19.47
CA GLY A 280 -7.44 20.80 19.76
C GLY A 280 -7.59 21.79 18.59
N ASP A 281 -6.83 21.61 17.50
CA ASP A 281 -7.03 22.37 16.26
C ASP A 281 -8.27 21.84 15.50
N PRO A 282 -8.91 22.67 14.65
CA PRO A 282 -10.00 22.22 13.80
C PRO A 282 -9.51 21.17 12.77
N ASN A 283 -10.24 20.06 12.68
CA ASN A 283 -10.06 19.08 11.59
C ASN A 283 -10.69 19.58 10.29
N PRO A 284 -10.31 19.00 9.14
CA PRO A 284 -11.02 19.29 7.90
C PRO A 284 -12.48 18.86 7.99
N THR A 285 -13.36 19.66 7.40
CA THR A 285 -14.77 19.26 7.25
C THR A 285 -14.89 18.30 6.08
N VAL A 286 -15.64 17.21 6.25
CA VAL A 286 -15.75 16.14 5.24
C VAL A 286 -17.18 16.05 4.72
N ASN A 287 -17.41 16.44 3.48
CA ASN A 287 -18.72 16.29 2.83
C ASN A 287 -18.76 15.01 1.98
N LEU A 288 -19.88 14.30 2.00
CA LEU A 288 -20.09 13.12 1.16
C LEU A 288 -21.02 13.48 0.01
N TYR A 289 -20.61 13.17 -1.21
CA TYR A 289 -21.38 13.38 -2.42
C TYR A 289 -21.58 12.09 -3.20
N ILE A 290 -22.63 12.03 -4.01
CA ILE A 290 -22.88 10.98 -4.99
C ILE A 290 -22.98 11.64 -6.37
N GLY A 291 -22.03 11.33 -7.25
CA GLY A 291 -22.02 11.76 -8.64
C GLY A 291 -22.49 10.64 -9.58
N ASP A 292 -23.47 10.92 -10.44
CA ASP A 292 -23.86 10.03 -11.53
C ASP A 292 -22.90 10.20 -12.71
N VAL A 293 -22.28 9.10 -13.15
CA VAL A 293 -21.19 9.14 -14.13
C VAL A 293 -21.67 9.62 -15.50
N GLN A 294 -22.88 9.23 -15.90
CA GLN A 294 -23.40 9.53 -17.22
C GLN A 294 -23.87 10.98 -17.31
N SER A 295 -24.79 11.38 -16.44
CA SER A 295 -25.37 12.73 -16.42
C SER A 295 -24.40 13.79 -15.88
N GLY A 296 -23.49 13.41 -14.97
CA GLY A 296 -22.68 14.37 -14.21
C GLY A 296 -23.44 15.06 -13.08
N ASN A 297 -24.67 14.64 -12.78
CA ASN A 297 -25.44 15.16 -11.66
C ASN A 297 -24.76 14.75 -10.35
N ILE A 298 -24.60 15.71 -9.44
CA ILE A 298 -24.00 15.52 -8.12
C ILE A 298 -25.04 15.85 -7.06
N VAL A 299 -25.18 14.97 -6.08
CA VAL A 299 -26.04 15.18 -4.91
C VAL A 299 -25.19 15.07 -3.66
N GLN A 300 -25.29 16.06 -2.78
CA GLN A 300 -24.69 15.96 -1.45
C GLN A 300 -25.55 15.06 -0.56
N VAL A 301 -24.90 14.16 0.16
CA VAL A 301 -25.53 13.38 1.22
C VAL A 301 -25.50 14.23 2.48
N GLU A 302 -26.66 14.40 3.12
CA GLU A 302 -26.73 15.15 4.37
C GLU A 302 -26.08 14.34 5.49
N THR A 303 -24.93 14.80 5.94
CA THR A 303 -24.12 14.14 6.99
C THR A 303 -23.90 15.01 8.22
N HIS A 304 -24.35 16.27 8.19
CA HIS A 304 -24.11 17.28 9.24
C HIS A 304 -22.63 17.35 9.66
N SER A 305 -21.75 17.34 8.65
CA SER A 305 -20.30 17.36 8.86
C SER A 305 -19.84 18.66 9.51
N SER A 306 -18.84 18.55 10.38
CA SER A 306 -18.18 19.67 11.06
C SER A 306 -16.74 19.26 11.39
N SER A 307 -15.91 20.19 11.88
CA SER A 307 -14.54 19.92 12.33
C SER A 307 -14.44 18.93 13.49
N ASP A 308 -15.56 18.59 14.14
CA ASP A 308 -15.61 17.70 15.30
C ASP A 308 -16.06 16.28 14.94
N ASN A 309 -16.53 16.07 13.70
CA ASN A 309 -17.08 14.80 13.25
C ASN A 309 -16.30 14.23 12.06
N TYR A 310 -16.09 12.92 12.08
CA TYR A 310 -15.46 12.18 10.98
C TYR A 310 -16.47 11.30 10.27
N ILE A 311 -16.36 11.21 8.95
CA ILE A 311 -17.07 10.21 8.15
C ILE A 311 -16.06 9.18 7.68
N VAL A 312 -16.15 7.93 8.13
CA VAL A 312 -15.15 6.89 7.82
C VAL A 312 -15.79 5.66 7.19
N LYS A 313 -15.09 5.04 6.25
CA LYS A 313 -15.40 3.74 5.62
C LYS A 313 -16.85 3.61 5.12
N PRO A 314 -17.33 4.54 4.27
CA PRO A 314 -18.68 4.46 3.73
C PRO A 314 -18.77 3.26 2.79
N GLN A 315 -19.95 2.63 2.74
CA GLN A 315 -20.18 1.44 1.93
C GLN A 315 -21.48 1.55 1.15
N TRP A 316 -21.40 1.20 -0.13
CA TRP A 316 -22.59 0.89 -0.92
C TRP A 316 -23.20 -0.43 -0.46
N ARG A 317 -24.53 -0.48 -0.38
CA ARG A 317 -25.25 -1.75 -0.19
C ARG A 317 -25.40 -2.45 -1.54
N ARG A 318 -25.68 -3.75 -1.52
CA ARG A 318 -25.77 -4.56 -2.75
C ARG A 318 -26.94 -4.18 -3.66
N ASP A 319 -27.97 -3.57 -3.09
CA ASP A 319 -29.22 -3.14 -3.73
C ASP A 319 -29.20 -1.66 -4.16
N SER A 320 -28.06 -0.98 -4.01
CA SER A 320 -27.89 0.46 -4.32
C SER A 320 -27.71 0.78 -5.80
#